data_AF-A0A562IGZ4-F1
#
_entry.id   AF-A0A562IGZ4-F1
#
_cell.length_a   1.000
_cell.length_b   1.000
_cell.length_c   1.000
_cell.angle_alpha   90.00
_cell.angle_beta   90.00
_cell.angle_gamma   90.00
#
_symmetry.space_group_name_H-M   'P 1'
#
loop_
_entity.id
_entity.type
_entity.pdbx_description
1 polymer ?
#
loop_
_entity_poly.entity_id
_entity_poly.type
_entity_poly.pdbx_seq_one_letter_code
_entity_poly.pdbx_strand_id
1 'polypeptide(L)' 'MLAAVAAREPARVVVTLAALDRVAPALALLRERGYRADGVQLSAARLADLPGGSVRLAATNPVVVLTGEHP' A
#
# COMPACT_ATOMS: atom_id res chain seq x y z
N MET A 1 1.57 -2.01 -14.64
CA MET A 1 2.18 -2.97 -13.69
C MET A 1 1.12 -3.79 -12.94
N LEU A 2 0.26 -3.19 -12.09
CA LEU A 2 -0.77 -3.92 -11.33
C LEU A 2 -1.72 -4.76 -12.21
N ALA A 3 -2.23 -4.20 -13.31
CA ALA A 3 -3.11 -4.91 -14.25
C ALA A 3 -2.49 -6.22 -14.79
N ALA A 4 -1.19 -6.19 -15.11
CA ALA A 4 -0.47 -7.36 -15.62
C ALA A 4 -0.24 -8.43 -14.53
N VAL A 5 -0.07 -8.01 -13.27
CA VAL A 5 0.00 -8.93 -12.13
C VAL A 5 -1.35 -9.59 -11.90
N ALA A 6 -2.43 -8.79 -11.83
CA ALA A 6 -3.78 -9.30 -11.61
C ALA A 6 -4.25 -10.24 -12.73
N ALA A 7 -3.79 -10.03 -13.98
CA ALA A 7 -4.07 -10.92 -15.11
C ALA A 7 -3.43 -12.31 -15.03
N ARG A 8 -2.50 -12.52 -14.10
CA ARG A 8 -1.90 -13.84 -13.86
C ARG A 8 -2.58 -14.57 -12.70
N GLU A 9 -3.63 -13.99 -12.13
CA GLU A 9 -4.46 -14.57 -11.07
C GLU A 9 -3.67 -15.19 -9.89
N PRO A 10 -2.64 -14.52 -9.32
CA PRO A 10 -2.00 -15.02 -8.11
C PRO A 10 -3.00 -15.09 -6.94
N ALA A 11 -2.82 -16.05 -6.03
CA ALA A 11 -3.66 -16.20 -4.85
C ALA A 11 -3.72 -14.93 -3.96
N ARG A 12 -2.65 -14.13 -3.97
CA ARG A 12 -2.58 -12.86 -3.24
C ARG A 12 -1.82 -11.79 -4.01
N VAL A 13 -2.35 -10.56 -3.96
CA VAL A 13 -1.69 -9.35 -4.46
C VAL A 13 -1.54 -8.35 -3.32
N VAL A 14 -0.37 -7.72 -3.24
CA VAL A 14 -0.13 -6.57 -2.35
C VAL A 14 0.47 -5.45 -3.18
N VAL A 15 -0.08 -4.24 -3.04
CA VAL A 15 0.44 -3.05 -3.73
C VAL A 15 0.47 -1.86 -2.77
N THR A 16 1.54 -1.07 -2.87
CA THR A 16 1.72 0.17 -2.11
C THR A 16 1.57 1.37 -3.03
N LEU A 17 0.73 2.33 -2.64
CA LEU A 17 0.42 3.52 -3.40
C LEU A 17 0.73 4.77 -2.58
N ALA A 18 1.56 5.66 -3.11
CA ALA A 18 1.83 6.96 -2.48
C ALA A 18 0.75 8.01 -2.81
N ALA A 19 0.04 7.84 -3.94
CA ALA A 19 -0.92 8.82 -4.44
C ALA A 19 -2.36 8.32 -4.23
N LEU A 20 -3.18 9.12 -3.54
CA LEU A 20 -4.54 8.74 -3.14
C LEU A 20 -5.50 8.57 -4.32
N ASP A 21 -5.32 9.34 -5.40
CA ASP A 21 -6.09 9.23 -6.64
C ASP A 21 -5.96 7.84 -7.29
N ARG A 22 -4.89 7.10 -6.97
CA ARG A 22 -4.66 5.74 -7.48
C ARG A 22 -5.35 4.64 -6.67
N VAL A 23 -5.85 4.94 -5.47
CA VAL A 23 -6.44 3.94 -4.57
C VAL A 23 -7.73 3.37 -5.12
N ALA A 24 -8.70 4.23 -5.47
CA ALA A 24 -10.00 3.78 -5.96
C ALA A 24 -9.88 2.99 -7.29
N PRO A 25 -9.12 3.44 -8.30
CA PRO A 25 -8.91 2.66 -9.53
C PRO A 25 -8.22 1.32 -9.30
N ALA A 26 -7.27 1.24 -8.36
CA ALA A 26 -6.58 -0.01 -8.06
C ALA A 26 -7.51 -1.03 -7.36
N LEU A 27 -8.33 -0.57 -6.41
CA LEU A 27 -9.35 -1.41 -5.77
C LEU A 27 -10.39 -1.91 -6.78
N ALA A 28 -10.87 -1.04 -7.67
CA ALA A 28 -11.82 -1.41 -8.72
C ALA A 28 -11.23 -2.50 -9.62
N LEU A 29 -10.00 -2.30 -10.11
CA LEU A 29 -9.30 -3.28 -10.94
C LEU A 29 -9.17 -4.65 -10.27
N LEU A 30 -8.78 -4.70 -8.98
CA LEU A 30 -8.64 -5.97 -8.27
C LEU A 30 -10.01 -6.65 -8.11
N ARG A 31 -11.06 -5.91 -7.76
CA ARG A 31 -12.42 -6.46 -7.60
C ARG A 31 -13.00 -6.96 -8.93
N GLU A 32 -12.76 -6.25 -10.02
CA GLU A 32 -13.14 -6.68 -11.39
C GLU A 32 -12.45 -7.99 -11.79
N ARG A 33 -11.29 -8.31 -11.21
CA ARG A 33 -10.57 -9.59 -11.41
C ARG A 33 -10.92 -10.65 -10.36
N GLY A 34 -11.99 -10.47 -9.58
CA GLY A 34 -12.48 -11.47 -8.62
C GLY A 34 -11.80 -11.45 -7.25
N TYR A 35 -10.87 -10.53 -7.00
CA TYR A 35 -10.21 -10.45 -5.70
C TYR A 35 -11.13 -9.82 -4.64
N ARG A 36 -11.12 -10.39 -3.43
CA ARG A 36 -11.56 -9.69 -2.22
C ARG A 36 -10.47 -8.70 -1.83
N ALA A 37 -10.70 -7.42 -2.14
CA ALA A 37 -9.68 -6.38 -1.98
C ALA A 37 -10.10 -5.26 -1.02
N ASP A 38 -9.18 -4.91 -0.13
CA ASP A 38 -9.27 -3.84 0.87
C ASP A 38 -7.96 -3.04 0.94
N GLY A 39 -7.91 -2.07 1.85
CA GLY A 39 -6.70 -1.29 2.03
C GLY A 39 -6.64 -0.54 3.34
N VAL A 40 -5.42 -0.22 3.76
CA VAL A 40 -5.11 0.56 4.95
C VAL A 40 -4.10 1.65 4.63
N GLN A 41 -4.22 2.79 5.31
CA GLN A 41 -3.20 3.83 5.27
C GLN A 41 -2.11 3.49 6.28
N LEU A 42 -0.86 3.44 5.83
CA LEU A 42 0.32 3.22 6.66
C LEU A 42 1.12 4.52 6.81
N SER A 43 1.20 5.01 8.05
CA SER A 43 2.07 6.11 8.45
C SER A 43 3.18 5.54 9.32
N ALA A 44 4.43 5.80 8.95
CA ALA A 44 5.58 5.29 9.65
C ALA A 44 6.66 6.37 9.77
N ALA A 45 7.46 6.25 10.82
CA ALA A 45 8.60 7.11 11.07
C ALA A 45 9.80 6.26 11.51
N ARG A 46 11.01 6.69 11.14
CA ARG A 46 12.25 6.11 11.67
C ARG A 46 12.72 6.90 12.88
N LEU A 47 13.38 6.24 13.81
CA LEU A 47 14.12 6.96 14.85
C LEU A 47 15.34 7.63 14.20
N ALA A 48 15.63 8.85 14.64
CA ALA A 48 16.82 9.59 14.26
C ALA A 48 17.32 10.40 15.45
N ASP A 49 18.63 10.63 15.52
CA ASP A 49 19.21 11.40 16.62
C ASP A 49 18.88 12.90 16.50
N LEU A 50 18.84 13.55 17.66
CA LEU A 50 18.84 14.99 17.83
C LEU A 50 20.19 15.44 18.42
N PRO A 51 20.63 16.68 18.12
CA PRO A 51 21.70 17.31 18.87
C PRO A 51 21.41 17.25 20.38
N GLY A 52 22.40 16.86 21.18
CA GLY A 52 22.24 16.71 22.64
C GLY A 52 21.84 15.32 23.13
N GLY A 53 21.77 14.30 22.26
CA GLY A 53 21.64 12.89 22.66
C GLY A 53 20.21 12.36 22.78
N SER A 54 19.20 13.18 22.47
CA SER A 54 17.80 12.75 22.38
C SER A 54 17.48 12.10 21.03
N VAL A 55 16.34 11.43 20.92
CA VAL A 55 15.83 10.85 19.65
C VAL A 55 14.58 11.58 19.17
N ARG A 56 14.40 11.66 17.86
CA ARG A 56 13.19 12.15 17.18
C ARG A 56 12.61 11.09 16.26
N LEU A 57 11.34 11.29 15.89
CA LEU A 57 10.69 10.56 14.80
C LEU A 57 10.89 11.32 13.48
N ALA A 58 11.56 10.68 12.52
CA ALA A 58 11.67 11.12 11.13
C ALA A 58 10.55 10.48 10.31
N ALA A 59 9.42 11.18 10.20
CA ALA A 59 8.27 10.73 9.43
C ALA A 59 8.61 10.61 7.93
N THR A 60 8.07 9.58 7.29
CA THR A 60 8.09 9.44 5.83
C THR A 60 6.70 9.73 5.26
N ASN A 61 6.61 10.03 3.97
CA ASN A 61 5.32 10.20 3.30
C ASN A 61 4.41 8.98 3.54
N PRO A 62 3.20 9.18 4.07
CA PRO A 62 2.16 8.17 4.14
C PRO A 62 1.95 7.43 2.81
N VAL A 63 1.69 6.13 2.91
CA VAL A 63 1.27 5.31 1.76
C VAL A 63 -0.02 4.58 2.08
N VAL A 64 -0.74 4.12 1.06
CA VAL A 64 -1.85 3.19 1.20
C VAL A 64 -1.39 1.82 0.73
N VAL A 65 -1.58 0.80 1.56
CA VAL A 65 -1.33 -0.60 1.22
C VAL A 65 -2.66 -1.25 0.91
N LEU A 66 -2.79 -1.78 -0.30
CA LEU A 66 -3.94 -2.57 -0.72
C LEU A 66 -3.57 -4.05 -0.70
N THR A 67 -4.50 -4.87 -0.24
CA THR A 67 -4.41 -6.33 -0.36
C THR A 67 -5.57 -6.85 -1.19
N GLY A 68 -5.33 -7.90 -1.95
CA GLY A 68 -6.35 -8.63 -2.69
C GLY A 68 -6.12 -10.13 -2.52
N GLU A 69 -7.15 -10.86 -2.12
CA GLU A 69 -7.14 -12.32 -2.03
C GLU A 69 -8.07 -12.91 -3.09
N HIS A 70 -7.53 -13.83 -3.89
CA HIS A 70 -8.32 -14.57 -4.86
C HIS A 70 -8.88 -15.84 -4.18
N PRO A 71 -10.18 -16.17 -4.37
CA PRO A 71 -10.76 -17.42 -3.90
C PRO A 71 -10.05 -18.67 -4.44
#